data_AF-A0A8D0MS60-F1
#
_entry.id   AF-A0A8D0MS60-F1
#
_cell.length_a   1.000
_cell.length_b   1.000
_cell.length_c   1.000
_cell.angle_alpha   90.00
_cell.angle_beta   90.00
_cell.angle_gamma   90.00
#
_symmetry.space_group_name_H-M   'P 1'
#
loop_
_entity.id
_entity.type
_entity.pdbx_description
1 polymer ?
#
loop_
_entity_poly.entity_id
_entity_poly.type
_entity_poly.pdbx_seq_one_letter_code
_entity_poly.pdbx_strand_id
1 'polypeptide(L)'
;MTTAARPTFEPARGGRGKGEGDLSQLSKQYSSRDLPSHTKIKYRQTTQDAPEEVRNRDFRRELEERERAAAREKNRDRPTREHTTSSSVSKKPRLDQIPAANLDADDPLTDEEDEDEDFEEESDDDDTAALLAELEKIKKERAEEQARKEQEQKAEEERIRMENILSGNPLLNLTGPSQPQSNFKVKRRWDDDVVFKNCAKGVDDQKKDKRFVNDTLRSEFHKKFMEKYIK
;
A
#
# COMPACT_ATOMS: atom_id res chain seq x y z
N MET A 1 -34.97 36.61 32.22
CA MET A 1 -33.81 36.36 31.34
C MET A 1 -33.59 37.60 30.49
N THR A 2 -32.36 38.09 30.34
CA THR A 2 -32.06 39.28 29.52
C THR A 2 -31.84 38.87 28.06
N THR A 3 -32.33 39.69 27.13
CA THR A 3 -32.28 39.43 25.67
C THR A 3 -30.99 39.94 25.00
N ALA A 4 -30.02 40.37 25.80
CA ALA A 4 -28.81 41.03 25.29
C ALA A 4 -27.83 40.05 24.61
N ALA A 5 -27.73 38.81 25.10
CA ALA A 5 -26.96 37.75 24.45
C ALA A 5 -27.79 37.15 23.31
N ARG A 6 -27.49 37.53 22.07
CA ARG A 6 -28.18 37.07 20.86
C ARG A 6 -27.18 36.61 19.79
N PRO A 7 -27.49 35.55 19.03
CA PRO A 7 -26.69 35.14 17.88
C PRO A 7 -26.79 36.16 16.74
N THR A 8 -25.80 36.17 15.86
CA THR A 8 -25.80 36.96 14.62
C THR A 8 -26.44 36.14 13.50
N PHE A 9 -27.63 36.54 13.04
CA PHE A 9 -28.31 35.87 11.92
C PHE A 9 -27.95 36.47 10.55
N GLU A 10 -27.60 37.76 10.52
CA GLU A 10 -27.07 38.45 9.35
C GLU A 10 -25.68 39.04 9.66
N PRO A 11 -24.68 38.79 8.81
CA PRO A 11 -23.35 39.40 8.99
C PRO A 11 -23.36 40.86 8.53
N ALA A 12 -22.43 41.67 9.05
CA ALA A 12 -22.22 43.03 8.56
C ALA A 12 -21.75 43.00 7.09
N ARG A 13 -22.37 43.84 6.24
CA ARG A 13 -21.97 43.99 4.83
C ARG A 13 -20.83 45.00 4.70
N GLY A 14 -19.86 44.70 3.83
CA GLY A 14 -18.86 45.68 3.38
C GLY A 14 -19.48 46.75 2.46
N GLY A 15 -18.71 47.79 2.17
CA GLY A 15 -19.05 48.91 1.28
C GLY A 15 -19.33 50.24 1.97
N ARG A 16 -19.13 50.35 3.29
CA ARG A 16 -19.42 51.56 4.09
C ARG A 16 -18.26 52.02 4.97
N GLY A 17 -17.14 51.29 4.97
CA GLY A 17 -15.99 51.50 5.85
C GLY A 17 -14.80 52.20 5.20
N LYS A 18 -13.71 52.27 5.97
CA LYS A 18 -12.41 52.81 5.52
C LYS A 18 -11.88 52.01 4.34
N GLY A 19 -11.55 52.70 3.24
CA GLY A 19 -11.09 52.05 2.01
C GLY A 19 -12.21 51.67 1.04
N GLU A 20 -13.48 51.85 1.41
CA GLU A 20 -14.63 51.47 0.60
C GLU A 20 -15.36 52.72 0.10
N GLY A 21 -15.58 52.81 -1.22
CA GLY A 21 -16.12 54.02 -1.85
C GLY A 21 -15.10 55.15 -1.86
N ASP A 22 -15.33 56.18 -1.05
CA ASP A 22 -14.51 57.40 -1.01
C ASP A 22 -13.30 57.31 -0.06
N LEU A 23 -12.75 56.10 0.14
CA LEU A 23 -11.64 55.84 1.05
C LEU A 23 -11.86 56.38 2.48
N SER A 24 -13.12 56.46 2.93
CA SER A 24 -13.53 57.19 4.15
C SER A 24 -13.07 58.66 4.16
N GLN A 25 -13.40 59.41 3.11
CA GLN A 25 -13.15 60.84 2.95
C GLN A 25 -11.68 61.21 3.18
N LEU A 26 -10.78 60.40 2.62
CA LEU A 26 -9.34 60.63 2.71
C LEU A 26 -8.81 60.78 4.16
N SER A 27 -9.31 59.96 5.08
CA SER A 27 -8.85 59.92 6.46
C SER A 27 -7.32 59.83 6.55
N LYS A 28 -6.73 60.63 7.45
CA LYS A 28 -5.28 60.65 7.72
C LYS A 28 -4.80 59.52 8.64
N GLN A 29 -5.73 58.71 9.14
CA GLN A 29 -5.42 57.59 10.01
C GLN A 29 -4.86 56.42 9.19
N TYR A 30 -3.72 55.86 9.59
CA TYR A 30 -3.16 54.62 9.03
C TYR A 30 -2.70 53.70 10.15
N SER A 31 -2.76 52.38 9.93
CA SER A 31 -2.27 51.39 10.87
C SER A 31 -0.76 51.17 10.71
N SER A 32 -0.09 50.64 11.74
CA SER A 32 1.29 50.16 11.60
C SER A 32 1.45 49.07 10.52
N ARG A 33 0.37 48.34 10.22
CA ARG A 33 0.31 47.32 9.15
C ARG A 33 0.14 47.91 7.75
N ASP A 34 -0.28 49.17 7.63
CA ASP A 34 -0.46 49.87 6.35
C ASP A 34 0.84 50.56 5.89
N LEU A 35 1.91 50.46 6.67
CA LEU A 35 3.22 50.99 6.28
C LEU A 35 3.79 50.21 5.08
N PRO A 36 4.60 50.87 4.23
CA PRO A 36 5.20 50.22 3.07
C PRO A 36 5.97 48.94 3.44
N SER A 37 5.46 47.80 2.98
CA SER A 37 6.09 46.48 3.10
C SER A 37 5.78 45.66 1.85
N HIS A 38 6.72 44.81 1.43
CA HIS A 38 6.61 44.03 0.18
C HIS A 38 6.23 44.86 -1.05
N THR A 39 6.91 46.00 -1.23
CA THR A 39 6.66 46.95 -2.33
C THR A 39 7.08 46.46 -3.72
N LYS A 40 7.63 45.23 -3.81
CA LYS A 40 8.10 44.61 -5.05
C LYS A 40 7.50 43.21 -5.20
N ILE A 41 6.70 43.03 -6.24
CA ILE A 41 6.14 41.73 -6.62
C ILE A 41 7.26 40.86 -7.23
N LYS A 42 7.33 39.60 -6.79
CA LYS A 42 8.23 38.60 -7.37
C LYS A 42 7.53 37.88 -8.52
N TYR A 43 8.19 37.81 -9.67
CA TYR A 43 7.71 37.03 -10.81
C TYR A 43 8.41 35.67 -10.87
N ARG A 44 7.67 34.65 -11.32
CA ARG A 44 8.24 33.33 -11.59
C ARG A 44 9.29 33.47 -12.69
N GLN A 45 10.50 33.01 -12.39
CA GLN A 45 11.56 32.92 -13.38
C GLN A 45 11.33 31.70 -14.28
N THR A 46 12.09 31.61 -15.39
CA THR A 46 11.95 30.52 -16.37
C THR A 46 11.94 29.15 -15.69
N THR A 47 12.84 28.88 -14.75
CA THR A 47 12.94 27.59 -14.04
C THR A 47 11.92 27.36 -12.90
N GLN A 48 10.97 28.27 -12.68
CA GLN A 48 10.02 28.27 -11.54
C GLN A 48 8.55 28.18 -11.98
N ASP A 49 8.30 27.46 -13.09
CA ASP A 49 7.01 27.43 -13.76
C ASP A 49 6.60 28.81 -14.28
N ALA A 50 7.45 29.42 -15.11
CA ALA A 50 7.03 30.56 -15.91
C ALA A 50 5.84 30.15 -16.81
N PRO A 51 4.85 31.03 -17.04
CA PRO A 51 3.63 30.69 -17.77
C PRO A 51 3.91 30.22 -19.20
N GLU A 52 4.99 30.70 -19.81
CA GLU A 52 5.42 30.31 -21.15
C GLU A 52 5.85 28.84 -21.22
N GLU A 53 6.55 28.34 -20.19
CA GLU A 53 6.99 26.95 -20.13
C GLU A 53 5.82 26.01 -19.81
N VAL A 54 4.97 26.42 -18.87
CA VAL A 54 3.76 25.69 -18.46
C VAL A 54 2.81 25.50 -19.64
N ARG A 55 2.68 26.49 -20.53
CA ARG A 55 1.76 26.44 -21.69
C ARG A 55 2.14 25.32 -22.68
N ASN A 56 3.42 25.04 -22.84
CA ASN A 56 3.92 24.09 -23.83
C ASN A 56 4.13 22.68 -23.23
N ARG A 57 3.88 22.50 -21.92
CA ARG A 57 4.15 21.25 -21.21
C ARG A 57 2.97 20.28 -21.32
N ASP A 58 3.26 19.04 -21.68
CA ASP A 58 2.27 17.95 -21.59
C ASP A 58 2.29 17.32 -20.19
N PHE A 59 1.35 17.76 -19.34
CA PHE A 59 1.22 17.28 -17.98
C PHE A 59 0.75 15.83 -17.88
N ARG A 60 0.02 15.31 -18.86
CA ARG A 60 -0.52 13.95 -18.78
C ARG A 60 0.62 12.93 -18.82
N ARG A 61 1.55 13.10 -19.76
CA ARG A 61 2.72 12.23 -19.91
C ARG A 61 3.64 12.32 -18.70
N GLU A 62 3.97 13.52 -18.24
CA GLU A 62 4.87 13.71 -17.09
C GLU A 62 4.27 13.14 -15.79
N LEU A 63 2.96 13.33 -15.56
CA LEU A 63 2.28 12.80 -14.39
C LEU A 63 2.31 11.27 -14.38
N GLU A 64 2.01 10.63 -15.51
CA GLU A 64 2.06 9.17 -15.65
C GLU A 64 3.48 8.61 -15.41
N GLU A 65 4.50 9.29 -15.93
CA GLU A 65 5.91 8.92 -15.69
C GLU A 65 6.28 9.03 -14.20
N ARG A 66 5.87 10.11 -13.54
CA ARG A 66 6.14 10.32 -12.11
C ARG A 66 5.35 9.36 -11.23
N GLU A 67 4.11 9.04 -11.59
CA GLU A 67 3.30 8.03 -10.90
C GLU A 67 3.94 6.64 -11.03
N ARG A 68 4.41 6.27 -12.22
CA ARG A 68 5.15 5.01 -12.43
C ARG A 68 6.43 4.96 -11.58
N ALA A 69 7.19 6.05 -11.52
CA ALA A 69 8.39 6.14 -10.70
C ALA A 69 8.06 6.03 -9.20
N ALA A 70 7.02 6.72 -8.72
CA ALA A 70 6.56 6.66 -7.33
C ALA A 70 6.04 5.26 -6.96
N ALA A 71 5.30 4.60 -7.86
CA ALA A 71 4.84 3.23 -7.67
C ALA A 71 6.01 2.24 -7.58
N ARG A 72 7.03 2.41 -8.43
CA ARG A 72 8.26 1.59 -8.38
C ARG A 72 9.07 1.83 -7.12
N GLU A 73 9.19 3.07 -6.66
CA GLU A 73 9.86 3.41 -5.40
C GLU A 73 9.15 2.77 -4.20
N LYS A 74 7.83 2.91 -4.13
CA LYS A 74 6.99 2.27 -3.11
C LYS A 74 7.08 0.74 -3.14
N ASN A 75 7.26 0.14 -4.32
CA ASN A 75 7.44 -1.31 -4.46
C ASN A 75 8.83 -1.74 -3.94
N ARG A 76 9.89 -0.99 -4.27
CA ARG A 76 11.26 -1.24 -3.81
C ARG A 76 11.42 -1.08 -2.29
N ASP A 77 10.75 -0.11 -1.70
CA ASP A 77 10.84 0.19 -0.26
C ASP A 77 10.02 -0.77 0.62
N ARG A 78 9.23 -1.67 0.01
CA ARG A 78 8.52 -2.71 0.76
C ARG A 78 9.43 -3.93 0.90
N PRO A 79 10.13 -4.15 2.03
CA PRO A 79 10.77 -5.43 2.26
C PRO A 79 9.69 -6.51 2.24
N THR A 80 10.00 -7.63 1.58
CA THR A 80 9.18 -8.83 1.46
C THR A 80 8.84 -9.38 2.84
N ARG A 81 7.86 -8.79 3.53
CA ARG A 81 7.26 -9.34 4.74
C ARG A 81 5.86 -9.81 4.38
N GLU A 82 5.84 -11.13 4.17
CA GLU A 82 4.69 -12.02 4.24
C GLU A 82 3.69 -11.94 3.09
N HIS A 83 3.93 -12.84 2.14
CA HIS A 83 2.92 -13.59 1.41
C HIS A 83 1.91 -14.20 2.41
N THR A 84 0.95 -13.40 2.88
CA THR A 84 -0.30 -13.93 3.45
C THR A 84 -1.37 -13.72 2.39
N THR A 85 -1.74 -14.84 1.78
CA THR A 85 -2.90 -15.02 0.93
C THR A 85 -4.14 -14.52 1.67
N SER A 86 -4.47 -13.25 1.46
CA SER A 86 -5.79 -12.71 1.77
C SER A 86 -6.38 -12.23 0.45
N SER A 87 -6.88 -13.22 -0.29
CA SER A 87 -8.00 -13.07 -1.21
C SER A 87 -9.23 -12.58 -0.42
N SER A 88 -9.17 -11.36 0.11
CA SER A 88 -10.35 -10.66 0.63
C SER A 88 -10.97 -9.91 -0.53
N VAL A 89 -11.77 -10.67 -1.29
CA VAL A 89 -12.83 -10.19 -2.17
C VAL A 89 -13.47 -8.98 -1.50
N SER A 90 -13.11 -7.79 -1.99
CA SER A 90 -13.59 -6.54 -1.43
C SER A 90 -15.00 -6.34 -1.97
N LYS A 91 -15.97 -7.02 -1.32
CA LYS A 91 -17.37 -6.66 -1.39
C LYS A 91 -17.49 -5.23 -0.83
N LYS A 92 -17.30 -4.25 -1.70
CA LYS A 92 -17.72 -2.88 -1.48
C LYS A 92 -19.22 -2.92 -1.18
N PRO A 93 -19.70 -2.37 -0.05
CA PRO A 93 -21.11 -2.02 0.04
C PRO A 93 -21.34 -0.91 -1.00
N ARG A 94 -22.17 -1.21 -2.01
CA ARG A 94 -22.71 -0.23 -2.96
C ARG A 94 -23.36 0.89 -2.13
N LEU A 95 -22.73 2.06 -2.11
CA LEU A 95 -23.36 3.30 -1.70
C LEU A 95 -24.09 3.85 -2.93
N ASP A 96 -25.32 4.29 -2.72
CA ASP A 96 -26.32 4.69 -3.69
C ASP A 96 -25.76 5.47 -4.90
N GLN A 97 -25.96 4.89 -6.07
CA GLN A 97 -25.71 5.49 -7.36
C GLN A 97 -27.00 6.18 -7.83
N ILE A 98 -26.91 7.51 -7.94
CA ILE A 98 -27.91 8.39 -8.56
C ILE A 98 -28.21 7.85 -9.98
N PRO A 99 -29.47 7.66 -10.39
CA PRO A 99 -29.78 7.00 -11.66
C PRO A 99 -29.53 7.95 -12.82
N ALA A 100 -28.42 7.75 -13.53
CA ALA A 100 -28.31 8.16 -14.92
C ALA A 100 -29.06 7.11 -15.76
N ALA A 101 -30.36 7.37 -15.95
CA ALA A 101 -31.14 6.70 -16.98
C ALA A 101 -30.49 6.99 -18.33
N ASN A 102 -29.85 5.96 -18.91
CA ASN A 102 -29.66 5.64 -20.32
C ASN A 102 -28.56 4.57 -20.41
N LEU A 103 -28.83 3.39 -19.83
CA LEU A 103 -28.10 2.17 -20.19
C LEU A 103 -28.83 1.58 -21.40
N ASP A 104 -28.15 1.64 -22.54
CA ASP A 104 -28.50 0.97 -23.77
C ASP A 104 -28.56 -0.55 -23.53
N ALA A 105 -29.65 -1.14 -23.99
CA ALA A 105 -30.04 -2.52 -23.73
C ALA A 105 -30.03 -3.25 -25.08
N ASP A 106 -29.03 -4.11 -25.27
CA ASP A 106 -29.06 -5.40 -25.98
C ASP A 106 -27.63 -5.74 -26.40
N ASP A 107 -26.96 -6.61 -25.63
CA ASP A 107 -25.84 -7.39 -26.15
C ASP A 107 -26.00 -8.84 -25.70
N PRO A 108 -26.37 -9.77 -26.61
CA PRO A 108 -26.59 -11.17 -26.27
C PRO A 108 -25.26 -11.86 -25.96
N LEU A 109 -25.20 -12.47 -24.79
CA LEU A 109 -24.15 -13.38 -24.37
C LEU A 109 -24.15 -14.63 -25.28
N THR A 110 -23.25 -14.69 -26.25
CA THR A 110 -22.93 -15.93 -26.97
C THR A 110 -21.65 -16.52 -26.41
N ASP A 111 -21.83 -17.67 -25.77
CA ASP A 111 -20.84 -18.61 -25.30
C ASP A 111 -20.69 -19.65 -26.42
N GLU A 112 -19.65 -19.56 -27.25
CA GLU A 112 -19.22 -20.55 -28.26
C GLU A 112 -17.68 -20.40 -28.34
N GLU A 113 -16.92 -21.35 -27.77
CA GLU A 113 -16.34 -22.54 -28.42
C GLU A 113 -15.27 -22.22 -29.49
N ASP A 114 -14.18 -22.98 -29.38
CA ASP A 114 -12.93 -22.91 -30.13
C ASP A 114 -13.11 -22.85 -31.64
N GLU A 115 -12.31 -22.03 -32.34
CA GLU A 115 -11.89 -22.33 -33.71
C GLU A 115 -10.58 -21.61 -34.08
N ASP A 116 -9.59 -22.42 -34.43
CA ASP A 116 -8.33 -22.03 -35.04
C ASP A 116 -8.59 -21.40 -36.41
N GLU A 117 -8.15 -20.15 -36.64
CA GLU A 117 -8.04 -19.60 -37.99
C GLU A 117 -6.66 -18.97 -38.22
N ASP A 118 -5.95 -19.66 -39.11
CA ASP A 118 -4.68 -19.38 -39.75
C ASP A 118 -4.76 -18.05 -40.52
N PHE A 119 -3.91 -17.07 -40.19
CA PHE A 119 -3.74 -15.87 -41.00
C PHE A 119 -2.33 -15.84 -41.57
N GLU A 120 -2.20 -16.38 -42.79
CA GLU A 120 -1.03 -16.17 -43.64
C GLU A 120 -0.98 -14.71 -44.09
N GLU A 121 -0.04 -13.93 -43.58
CA GLU A 121 0.42 -12.72 -44.24
C GLU A 121 1.92 -12.84 -44.54
N GLU A 122 2.20 -13.09 -45.81
CA GLU A 122 3.52 -13.12 -46.43
C GLU A 122 4.13 -11.71 -46.39
N SER A 123 5.03 -11.48 -45.42
CA SER A 123 5.97 -10.36 -45.44
C SER A 123 7.37 -10.88 -45.17
N ASP A 124 8.15 -10.91 -46.24
CA ASP A 124 9.59 -11.19 -46.31
C ASP A 124 10.38 -10.37 -45.29
N ASP A 125 10.88 -11.01 -44.23
CA ASP A 125 12.01 -10.49 -43.42
C ASP A 125 12.70 -11.67 -42.69
N ASP A 126 13.87 -12.06 -43.20
CA ASP A 126 14.75 -13.17 -42.75
C ASP A 126 15.15 -13.11 -41.24
N ASP A 127 14.87 -12.00 -40.55
CA ASP A 127 15.22 -11.77 -39.15
C ASP A 127 14.21 -12.35 -38.13
N THR A 128 12.98 -12.68 -38.53
CA THR A 128 11.92 -13.15 -37.61
C THR A 128 12.03 -14.63 -37.27
N ALA A 129 12.45 -15.47 -38.23
CA ALA A 129 12.59 -16.92 -38.05
C ALA A 129 13.77 -17.29 -37.15
N ALA A 130 14.86 -16.52 -37.19
CA ALA A 130 16.03 -16.73 -36.33
C ALA A 130 15.69 -16.50 -34.84
N LEU A 131 14.86 -15.49 -34.56
CA LEU A 131 14.52 -15.08 -33.19
C LEU A 131 13.53 -16.04 -32.49
N LEU A 132 12.61 -16.65 -33.25
CA LEU A 132 11.71 -17.69 -32.74
C LEU A 132 12.45 -18.99 -32.42
N ALA A 133 13.41 -19.40 -33.26
CA ALA A 133 14.25 -20.57 -33.00
C ALA A 133 15.15 -20.39 -31.77
N GLU A 134 15.64 -19.17 -31.52
CA GLU A 134 16.41 -18.84 -30.31
C GLU A 134 15.53 -18.85 -29.05
N LEU A 135 14.28 -18.36 -29.14
CA LEU A 135 13.32 -18.44 -28.03
C LEU A 135 12.91 -19.87 -27.69
N GLU A 136 12.73 -20.74 -28.69
CA GLU A 136 12.45 -22.16 -28.47
C GLU A 136 13.64 -22.88 -27.82
N LYS A 137 14.86 -22.55 -28.24
CA LYS A 137 16.09 -23.07 -27.62
C LYS A 137 16.21 -22.64 -26.15
N ILE A 138 15.92 -21.37 -25.84
CA ILE A 138 15.92 -20.85 -24.46
C ILE A 138 14.81 -21.49 -23.62
N LYS A 139 13.61 -21.70 -24.18
CA LYS A 139 12.51 -22.39 -23.47
C LYS A 139 12.87 -23.85 -23.19
N LYS A 140 13.48 -24.54 -24.14
CA LYS A 140 13.90 -25.94 -23.98
C LYS A 140 15.03 -26.08 -22.96
N GLU A 141 16.03 -25.21 -23.01
CA GLU A 141 17.12 -25.17 -22.02
C GLU A 141 16.60 -24.88 -20.62
N ARG A 142 15.69 -23.90 -20.47
CA ARG A 142 15.09 -23.55 -19.17
C ARG A 142 14.17 -24.65 -18.64
N ALA A 143 13.45 -25.37 -19.50
CA ALA A 143 12.64 -26.52 -19.12
C ALA A 143 13.51 -27.70 -18.65
N GLU A 144 14.65 -27.94 -19.30
CA GLU A 144 15.58 -29.01 -18.92
C GLU A 144 16.30 -28.68 -17.59
N GLU A 145 16.70 -27.44 -17.37
CA GLU A 145 17.27 -26.99 -16.10
C GLU A 145 16.24 -27.09 -14.95
N GLN A 146 14.98 -26.70 -15.22
CA GLN A 146 13.90 -26.80 -14.24
C GLN A 146 13.56 -28.25 -13.91
N ALA A 147 13.53 -29.15 -14.90
CA ALA A 147 13.34 -30.58 -14.69
C ALA A 147 14.50 -31.21 -13.90
N ARG A 148 15.75 -30.81 -14.17
CA ARG A 148 16.92 -31.30 -13.40
C ARG A 148 16.84 -30.85 -11.94
N LYS A 149 16.45 -29.61 -11.70
CA LYS A 149 16.29 -29.04 -10.35
C LYS A 149 15.12 -29.64 -9.58
N GLU A 150 14.05 -30.03 -10.27
CA GLU A 150 12.91 -30.73 -9.66
C GLU A 150 13.26 -32.18 -9.29
N GLN A 151 14.04 -32.87 -10.13
CA GLN A 151 14.57 -34.21 -9.79
C GLN A 151 15.50 -34.18 -8.57
N GLU A 152 16.36 -33.18 -8.47
CA GLU A 152 17.27 -33.01 -7.32
C GLU A 152 16.50 -32.72 -6.02
N GLN A 153 15.50 -31.82 -6.07
CA GLN A 153 14.64 -31.54 -4.92
C GLN A 153 13.83 -32.77 -4.50
N LYS A 154 13.29 -33.54 -5.44
CA LYS A 154 12.54 -34.77 -5.14
C LYS A 154 13.43 -35.83 -4.48
N ALA A 155 14.68 -35.97 -4.93
CA ALA A 155 15.66 -36.87 -4.32
C ALA A 155 16.05 -36.43 -2.90
N GLU A 156 16.19 -35.13 -2.66
CA GLU A 156 16.48 -34.59 -1.33
C GLU A 156 15.30 -34.74 -0.37
N GLU A 157 14.07 -34.52 -0.85
CA GLU A 157 12.83 -34.78 -0.10
C GLU A 157 12.67 -36.26 0.25
N GLU A 158 12.98 -37.18 -0.69
CA GLU A 158 12.97 -38.62 -0.40
C GLU A 158 14.06 -39.01 0.60
N ARG A 159 15.24 -38.37 0.55
CA ARG A 159 16.33 -38.60 1.53
C ARG A 159 15.93 -38.13 2.92
N ILE A 160 15.33 -36.95 3.04
CA ILE A 160 14.82 -36.40 4.31
C ILE A 160 13.66 -37.27 4.82
N ARG A 161 12.78 -37.76 3.95
CA ARG A 161 11.70 -38.68 4.32
C ARG A 161 12.25 -39.99 4.84
N MET A 162 13.29 -40.54 4.22
CA MET A 162 13.95 -41.76 4.68
C MET A 162 14.70 -41.53 6.01
N GLU A 163 15.37 -40.39 6.18
CA GLU A 163 16.04 -39.98 7.42
C GLU A 163 15.06 -39.78 8.58
N ASN A 164 13.88 -39.20 8.32
CA ASN A 164 12.81 -39.08 9.32
C ASN A 164 12.16 -40.42 9.66
N ILE A 165 12.03 -41.35 8.70
CA ILE A 165 11.54 -42.71 8.99
C ILE A 165 12.57 -43.49 9.82
N LEU A 166 13.87 -43.30 9.55
CA LEU A 166 14.95 -43.98 10.26
C LEU A 166 15.18 -43.39 11.66
N SER A 167 15.10 -42.07 11.83
CA SER A 167 15.29 -41.36 13.10
C SER A 167 14.01 -41.23 13.93
N GLY A 168 12.84 -41.41 13.33
CA GLY A 168 11.53 -41.34 13.96
C GLY A 168 11.12 -42.60 14.73
N ASN A 169 11.96 -43.64 14.79
CA ASN A 169 11.70 -44.85 15.55
C ASN A 169 12.43 -44.85 16.91
N PRO A 170 11.76 -44.43 18.01
CA PRO A 170 12.36 -44.34 19.33
C PRO A 170 12.67 -45.70 19.98
N LEU A 171 12.24 -46.83 19.39
CA LEU A 171 12.50 -48.18 19.93
C LEU A 171 13.93 -48.69 19.63
N LEU A 172 14.64 -48.11 18.67
CA LEU A 172 16.00 -48.54 18.28
C LEU A 172 17.13 -47.88 19.10
N ASN A 173 16.84 -46.83 19.88
CA ASN A 173 17.84 -46.11 20.68
C ASN A 173 17.91 -46.55 22.17
N LEU A 174 17.20 -47.61 22.57
CA LEU A 174 17.16 -48.07 23.97
C LEU A 174 17.98 -49.33 24.29
N THR A 175 18.68 -49.94 23.33
CA THR A 175 19.42 -51.19 23.58
C THR A 175 20.94 -50.97 23.58
N GLY A 176 21.46 -50.40 24.68
CA GLY A 176 22.88 -50.36 25.03
C GLY A 176 23.05 -50.27 26.55
N PRO A 177 23.86 -51.13 27.21
CA PRO A 177 23.71 -51.42 28.63
C PRO A 177 24.50 -50.48 29.57
N SER A 178 23.96 -50.32 30.79
CA SER A 178 24.67 -50.00 32.04
C SER A 178 25.07 -48.52 32.30
N GLN A 179 24.24 -47.81 33.07
CA GLN A 179 24.54 -47.26 34.41
C GLN A 179 23.56 -46.13 34.78
N PRO A 180 23.16 -46.00 36.07
CA PRO A 180 22.24 -44.98 36.53
C PRO A 180 23.00 -43.67 36.76
N GLN A 181 23.04 -42.81 35.75
CA GLN A 181 23.42 -41.42 35.98
C GLN A 181 22.29 -40.75 36.75
N SER A 182 22.60 -40.34 37.97
CA SER A 182 21.79 -39.45 38.80
C SER A 182 21.38 -38.24 37.97
N ASN A 183 20.15 -38.30 37.46
CA ASN A 183 19.51 -37.22 36.74
C ASN A 183 19.34 -36.03 37.71
N PHE A 184 20.35 -35.17 37.84
CA PHE A 184 20.17 -33.77 38.23
C PHE A 184 19.53 -32.99 37.06
N LYS A 185 18.48 -33.58 36.49
CA LYS A 185 17.67 -33.02 35.44
C LYS A 185 16.63 -32.21 36.18
N VAL A 186 16.82 -30.89 36.22
CA VAL A 186 15.87 -29.92 36.77
C VAL A 186 14.46 -30.33 36.29
N LYS A 187 13.71 -30.99 37.16
CA LYS A 187 12.53 -31.79 36.79
C LYS A 187 11.31 -30.92 36.53
N ARG A 188 11.38 -29.66 36.99
CA ARG A 188 10.41 -28.59 36.79
C ARG A 188 11.19 -27.31 36.54
N ARG A 189 10.88 -26.63 35.44
CA ARG A 189 11.44 -25.30 35.16
C ARG A 189 10.87 -24.30 36.17
N TRP A 190 11.59 -23.23 36.48
CA TRP A 190 11.10 -22.18 37.38
C TRP A 190 9.77 -21.56 36.90
N ASP A 191 9.56 -21.56 35.58
CA ASP A 191 8.32 -21.15 34.93
C ASP A 191 7.19 -22.19 35.04
N ASP A 192 7.43 -23.43 35.43
CA ASP A 192 6.44 -24.52 35.28
C ASP A 192 5.21 -24.36 36.22
N ASP A 193 5.32 -23.50 37.24
CA ASP A 193 4.26 -23.22 38.23
C ASP A 193 3.71 -21.79 38.11
N VAL A 194 3.45 -21.33 36.89
CA VAL A 194 2.80 -20.05 36.64
C VAL A 194 1.44 -20.28 35.99
N VAL A 195 0.40 -19.71 36.59
CA VAL A 195 -1.01 -19.90 36.21
C VAL A 195 -1.36 -19.35 34.82
N PHE A 196 -0.57 -18.43 34.27
CA PHE A 196 -0.75 -17.89 32.92
C PHE A 196 0.49 -18.12 32.06
N LYS A 197 0.27 -18.53 30.81
CA LYS A 197 1.32 -18.80 29.83
C LYS A 197 1.06 -18.02 28.56
N ASN A 198 2.10 -17.34 28.06
CA ASN A 198 2.17 -16.87 26.68
C ASN A 198 0.99 -15.96 26.23
N CYS A 199 0.44 -15.12 27.11
CA CYS A 199 -0.75 -14.31 26.83
C CYS A 199 -0.62 -13.35 25.64
N ALA A 200 0.60 -12.92 25.31
CA ALA A 200 0.91 -12.05 24.17
C ALA A 200 1.64 -12.77 23.02
N LYS A 201 1.61 -14.12 22.99
CA LYS A 201 2.26 -14.87 21.91
C LYS A 201 1.56 -14.58 20.58
N GLY A 202 2.31 -14.07 19.61
CA GLY A 202 1.78 -13.69 18.29
C GLY A 202 1.12 -12.31 18.24
N VAL A 203 1.23 -11.49 19.30
CA VAL A 203 0.90 -10.06 19.22
C VAL A 203 2.06 -9.35 18.53
N ASP A 204 2.14 -9.49 17.21
CA ASP A 204 2.92 -8.57 16.38
C ASP A 204 2.24 -7.20 16.44
N ASP A 205 3.03 -6.12 16.52
CA ASP A 205 2.56 -4.76 16.81
C ASP A 205 1.29 -4.47 16.01
N GLN A 206 0.15 -4.48 16.71
CA GLN A 206 -1.15 -4.34 16.09
C GLN A 206 -1.10 -3.06 15.25
N LYS A 207 -1.38 -3.15 13.94
CA LYS A 207 -1.25 -2.08 12.92
C LYS A 207 -2.08 -0.81 13.19
N LYS A 208 -2.52 -0.57 14.44
CA LYS A 208 -3.18 0.63 14.97
C LYS A 208 -2.45 1.89 14.52
N ASP A 209 -1.12 1.92 14.59
CA ASP A 209 -0.31 3.07 14.20
C ASP A 209 -0.30 3.35 12.69
N LYS A 210 -0.71 2.39 11.86
CA LYS A 210 -0.88 2.60 10.41
C LYS A 210 -2.30 2.99 10.02
N ARG A 211 -3.27 2.91 10.94
CA ARG A 211 -4.67 3.24 10.67
C ARG A 211 -4.88 4.73 10.90
N PHE A 212 -5.37 5.42 9.87
CA PHE A 212 -5.87 6.79 10.02
C PHE A 212 -7.37 6.74 10.31
N VAL A 213 -7.81 7.44 11.36
CA VAL A 213 -9.22 7.57 11.74
C VAL A 213 -9.60 9.05 11.69
N ASN A 214 -10.57 9.39 10.84
CA ASN A 214 -11.12 10.75 10.76
C ASN A 214 -12.12 11.01 11.90
N ASP A 215 -11.64 10.91 13.14
CA ASP A 215 -12.38 11.14 14.37
C ASP A 215 -11.41 11.68 15.43
N THR A 216 -11.72 12.87 15.98
CA THR A 216 -10.84 13.56 16.92
C THR A 216 -10.73 12.91 18.29
N LEU A 217 -11.68 12.04 18.67
CA LEU A 217 -11.70 11.36 19.96
C LEU A 217 -11.25 9.91 19.86
N ARG A 218 -11.52 9.26 18.73
CA ARG A 218 -11.20 7.83 18.52
C ARG A 218 -9.90 7.58 17.77
N SER A 219 -9.28 8.62 17.22
CA SER A 219 -7.95 8.53 16.63
C SER A 219 -6.93 8.02 17.65
N GLU A 220 -5.99 7.20 17.18
CA GLU A 220 -4.87 6.73 18.01
C GLU A 220 -4.04 7.90 18.55
N PHE A 221 -3.99 9.03 17.82
CA PHE A 221 -3.39 10.27 18.32
C PHE A 221 -4.05 10.73 19.63
N HIS A 222 -5.38 10.79 19.66
CA HIS A 222 -6.11 11.27 20.82
C HIS A 222 -6.05 10.28 21.99
N LYS A 223 -6.11 8.98 21.72
CA LYS A 223 -5.94 7.94 22.75
C LYS A 223 -4.58 8.06 23.43
N LYS A 224 -3.50 8.14 22.63
CA LYS A 224 -2.13 8.33 23.15
C LYS A 224 -1.97 9.66 23.88
N PHE A 225 -2.62 10.72 23.40
CA PHE A 225 -2.63 12.02 24.08
C PHE A 225 -3.28 11.91 25.47
N MET A 226 -4.47 11.33 25.56
CA MET A 226 -5.17 11.19 26.84
C MET A 226 -4.44 10.26 27.81
N GLU A 227 -3.92 9.13 27.33
CA GLU A 227 -3.08 8.22 28.13
C GLU A 227 -1.83 8.92 28.68
N LYS A 228 -1.25 9.86 27.93
CA LYS A 228 -0.05 10.60 28.36
C LYS A 228 -0.34 11.69 29.37
N TYR A 229 -1.42 12.45 29.17
CA TYR A 229 -1.70 13.67 29.93
C TYR A 229 -2.73 13.49 31.05
N ILE A 230 -3.42 12.35 31.10
CA ILE A 230 -4.37 11.99 32.15
C ILE A 230 -3.97 10.61 32.70
N LYS A 231 -3.65 10.54 34.00
CA LYS A 231 -3.28 9.31 34.71
C LYS A 231 -4.45 8.77 35.53
#